data_AF-W9GHM2-F1
#
_entry.id   AF-W9GHM2-F1
#
_cell.length_a   1.000
_cell.length_b   1.000
_cell.length_c   1.000
_cell.angle_alpha   90.00
_cell.angle_beta   90.00
_cell.angle_gamma   90.00
#
_symmetry.space_group_name_H-M   'P 1'
#
loop_
_entity.id
_entity.type
_entity.pdbx_description
1 polymer ?
#
loop_
_entity_poly.entity_id
_entity_poly.type
_entity_poly.pdbx_seq_one_letter_code
_entity_poly.pdbx_strand_id
1 'polypeptide(L)'
;MTVPDEPGQTMPLPVHGPEAAPEPSDVAAPSDAGQTPGDEAQAPGDEATEGAVRRPRSPRRWPTILAWTLVALCVISLGVLGYGYKQSLDSSRDWKALADSTTTELESSRVQLDRTSETLTKTKSALDDTRKALDETKGNLKEVAGQYNDASERIRQLASEKAKVGDQAGMLSTAVEQAGRLQEQLDACVTGLRDLQTYLVNAGDYDAASLAKLVAQVNSGCDEAQSQSKAFQEWLKGQ
;
A
#
# COMPACT_ATOMS: atom_id res chain seq x y z
N MET A 1 43.91 -2.07 20.14
CA MET A 1 42.62 -1.36 19.96
C MET A 1 41.56 -2.43 19.75
N THR A 2 40.80 -2.69 20.81
CA THR A 2 39.78 -3.74 20.89
C THR A 2 38.48 -3.24 20.28
N VAL A 3 37.97 -3.98 19.29
CA VAL A 3 36.64 -3.81 18.70
C VAL A 3 35.62 -4.44 19.66
N PRO A 4 34.52 -3.77 20.05
CA PRO A 4 33.41 -4.43 20.69
C PRO A 4 32.42 -4.98 19.65
N ASP A 5 32.10 -6.26 19.83
CA ASP A 5 30.96 -7.01 19.32
C ASP A 5 29.61 -6.29 19.61
N GLU A 6 28.78 -6.09 18.60
CA GLU A 6 27.34 -5.79 18.77
C GLU A 6 26.52 -7.05 18.45
N PRO A 7 25.76 -7.61 19.41
CA PRO A 7 24.90 -8.75 19.14
C PRO A 7 23.59 -8.31 18.48
N GLY A 8 23.23 -9.02 17.41
CA GLY A 8 22.03 -8.80 16.62
C GLY A 8 20.73 -8.89 17.43
N GLN A 9 19.85 -7.92 17.19
CA GLN A 9 18.42 -8.02 17.47
C GLN A 9 17.67 -8.18 16.15
N THR A 10 17.38 -9.42 15.80
CA THR A 10 16.32 -9.75 14.86
C THR A 10 14.97 -9.62 15.58
N MET A 11 14.24 -8.53 15.33
CA MET A 11 12.82 -8.46 15.65
C MET A 11 12.01 -9.18 14.57
N PRO A 12 11.18 -10.19 14.89
CA PRO A 12 10.23 -10.73 13.93
C PRO A 12 9.05 -9.76 13.76
N LEU A 13 8.82 -9.33 12.51
CA LEU A 13 7.61 -8.64 12.09
C LEU A 13 6.40 -9.59 12.25
N PRO A 14 5.27 -9.13 12.83
CA PRO A 14 4.03 -9.89 12.80
C PRO A 14 3.45 -9.89 11.37
N VAL A 15 3.41 -11.07 10.76
CA VAL A 15 2.66 -11.34 9.53
C VAL A 15 1.18 -11.38 9.89
N HIS A 16 0.49 -10.24 9.79
CA HIS A 16 -0.96 -10.24 9.66
C HIS A 16 -1.31 -10.53 8.21
N GLY A 17 -1.67 -11.79 7.94
CA GLY A 17 -2.31 -12.17 6.69
C GLY A 17 -3.68 -11.49 6.57
N PRO A 18 -4.12 -11.11 5.35
CA PRO A 18 -5.48 -10.67 5.14
C PRO A 18 -6.43 -11.85 5.35
N GLU A 19 -7.23 -11.75 6.40
CA GLU A 19 -8.38 -12.60 6.68
C GLU A 19 -9.33 -12.56 5.48
N ALA A 20 -9.59 -13.74 4.94
CA ALA A 20 -10.45 -13.95 3.78
C ALA A 20 -11.87 -13.44 4.10
N ALA A 21 -12.38 -12.57 3.24
CA ALA A 21 -13.78 -12.17 3.25
C ALA A 21 -14.69 -13.39 3.02
N PRO A 22 -15.76 -13.58 3.81
CA PRO A 22 -16.75 -14.61 3.53
C PRO A 22 -17.60 -14.21 2.32
N GLU A 23 -17.81 -15.18 1.43
CA GLU A 23 -18.69 -15.13 0.27
C GLU A 23 -20.13 -14.71 0.63
N PRO A 24 -20.84 -14.00 -0.26
CA PRO A 24 -22.24 -13.68 -0.05
C PRO A 24 -23.10 -14.95 -0.16
N SER A 25 -23.80 -15.26 0.93
CA SER A 25 -24.78 -16.34 1.00
C SER A 25 -25.92 -16.13 0.01
N ASP A 26 -26.27 -17.22 -0.66
CA ASP A 26 -27.46 -17.41 -1.49
C ASP A 26 -28.74 -16.89 -0.81
N VAL A 27 -29.38 -15.90 -1.45
CA VAL A 27 -30.77 -15.57 -1.14
C VAL A 27 -31.65 -16.56 -1.89
N ALA A 28 -32.11 -17.57 -1.15
CA ALA A 28 -33.18 -18.47 -1.53
C ALA A 28 -34.44 -17.67 -1.90
N ALA A 29 -34.90 -17.84 -3.13
CA ALA A 29 -36.22 -17.43 -3.55
C ALA A 29 -37.28 -18.34 -2.91
N PRO A 30 -38.32 -17.81 -2.25
CA PRO A 30 -39.48 -18.63 -1.92
C PRO A 30 -40.29 -18.89 -3.19
N SER A 31 -40.29 -20.15 -3.63
CA SER A 31 -41.42 -20.72 -4.35
C SER A 31 -42.59 -20.76 -3.39
N ASP A 32 -43.65 -19.98 -3.66
CA ASP A 32 -44.97 -20.30 -3.14
C ASP A 32 -45.94 -20.41 -4.30
N ALA A 33 -46.34 -21.64 -4.52
CA ALA A 33 -47.33 -22.08 -5.46
C ALA A 33 -48.56 -22.44 -4.65
N GLY A 34 -49.69 -21.82 -4.99
CA GLY A 34 -51.01 -22.38 -4.70
C GLY A 34 -51.83 -21.60 -3.69
N GLN A 35 -52.85 -20.91 -4.20
CA GLN A 35 -54.20 -21.17 -3.71
C GLN A 35 -55.25 -20.70 -4.72
N THR A 36 -55.81 -21.70 -5.40
CA THR A 36 -57.16 -21.68 -5.95
C THR A 36 -58.18 -21.70 -4.79
N PRO A 37 -59.36 -21.11 -5.01
CA PRO A 37 -60.61 -21.73 -4.57
C PRO A 37 -61.52 -21.83 -5.81
N GLY A 38 -61.88 -23.01 -6.29
CA GLY A 38 -62.67 -23.98 -5.55
C GLY A 38 -64.04 -24.06 -6.23
N ASP A 39 -64.05 -24.63 -7.45
CA ASP A 39 -65.23 -25.25 -8.04
C ASP A 39 -65.47 -26.55 -7.26
N GLU A 40 -66.60 -26.67 -6.57
CA GLU A 40 -67.17 -27.99 -6.29
C GLU A 40 -68.70 -27.93 -6.41
N ALA A 41 -69.16 -28.77 -7.33
CA ALA A 41 -70.51 -28.95 -7.80
C ALA A 41 -71.37 -29.73 -6.79
N GLN A 42 -72.69 -29.49 -6.81
CA GLN A 42 -73.62 -30.62 -6.76
C GLN A 42 -75.00 -30.28 -7.34
N ALA A 43 -75.26 -30.80 -8.54
CA ALA A 43 -76.59 -31.27 -8.93
C ALA A 43 -76.81 -32.68 -8.35
N PRO A 44 -78.06 -33.14 -8.16
CA PRO A 44 -78.74 -33.95 -9.18
C PRO A 44 -80.22 -33.52 -9.34
N GLY A 45 -80.96 -33.79 -10.42
CA GLY A 45 -81.04 -34.98 -11.26
C GLY A 45 -82.41 -35.63 -11.03
N ASP A 46 -83.18 -35.75 -12.11
CA ASP A 46 -84.30 -36.68 -12.35
C ASP A 46 -85.68 -36.38 -11.71
N GLU A 47 -86.84 -36.68 -12.29
CA GLU A 47 -87.28 -37.17 -13.61
C GLU A 47 -88.83 -37.03 -13.65
N ALA A 48 -89.36 -36.79 -14.86
CA ALA A 48 -90.55 -37.40 -15.48
C ALA A 48 -92.00 -37.30 -14.91
N THR A 49 -92.89 -37.11 -15.91
CA THR A 49 -94.26 -37.62 -16.17
C THR A 49 -95.55 -36.94 -15.65
N GLU A 50 -96.31 -36.49 -16.66
CA GLU A 50 -97.76 -36.58 -16.92
C GLU A 50 -98.78 -36.82 -15.79
N GLY A 51 -99.86 -36.03 -15.82
CA GLY A 51 -101.12 -36.39 -15.17
C GLY A 51 -102.10 -35.22 -15.03
N ALA A 52 -103.01 -35.09 -15.99
CA ALA A 52 -104.16 -34.19 -15.94
C ALA A 52 -105.03 -34.42 -14.68
N VAL A 53 -105.60 -33.37 -14.06
CA VAL A 53 -106.98 -33.32 -13.50
C VAL A 53 -107.36 -31.87 -13.13
N ARG A 54 -108.67 -31.63 -13.22
CA ARG A 54 -109.46 -30.40 -13.26
C ARG A 54 -109.41 -29.48 -12.03
N ARG A 55 -109.76 -28.20 -12.33
CA ARG A 55 -110.17 -27.05 -11.48
C ARG A 55 -110.93 -27.42 -10.18
N PRO A 56 -110.88 -26.54 -9.16
CA PRO A 56 -111.90 -25.49 -9.11
C PRO A 56 -111.32 -24.08 -8.92
N ARG A 57 -112.03 -23.11 -9.50
CA ARG A 57 -111.86 -21.67 -9.29
C ARG A 57 -112.08 -21.34 -7.81
N SER A 58 -111.09 -20.76 -7.14
CA SER A 58 -111.27 -20.09 -5.83
C SER A 58 -111.15 -18.57 -5.99
N PRO A 59 -111.89 -17.77 -5.20
CA PRO A 59 -112.10 -16.36 -5.47
C PRO A 59 -110.94 -15.49 -4.93
N ARG A 60 -110.34 -14.73 -5.85
CA ARG A 60 -109.64 -13.43 -5.68
C ARG A 60 -109.17 -13.04 -4.27
N ARG A 61 -107.96 -13.48 -3.89
CA ARG A 61 -107.02 -12.76 -2.98
C ARG A 61 -105.57 -12.72 -3.50
N TRP A 62 -105.38 -13.01 -4.80
CA TRP A 62 -104.09 -12.94 -5.49
C TRP A 62 -103.41 -11.55 -5.55
N PRO A 63 -104.11 -10.40 -5.62
CA PRO A 63 -103.41 -9.12 -5.73
C PRO A 63 -102.66 -8.74 -4.44
N THR A 64 -103.09 -9.21 -3.27
CA THR A 64 -102.41 -8.89 -2.01
C THR A 64 -101.11 -9.69 -1.84
N ILE A 65 -101.06 -10.95 -2.26
CA ILE A 65 -99.84 -11.77 -2.13
C ILE A 65 -98.75 -11.23 -3.06
N LEU A 66 -99.10 -10.89 -4.31
CA LEU A 66 -98.17 -10.27 -5.27
C LEU A 66 -97.68 -8.89 -4.79
N ALA A 67 -98.54 -8.10 -4.14
CA ALA A 67 -98.15 -6.82 -3.57
C ALA A 67 -97.14 -7.00 -2.42
N TRP A 68 -97.36 -7.96 -1.52
CA TRP A 68 -96.42 -8.24 -0.42
C TRP A 68 -95.07 -8.77 -0.90
N THR A 69 -95.03 -9.63 -1.93
CA THR A 69 -93.76 -10.10 -2.49
C THR A 69 -92.99 -8.97 -3.19
N LEU A 70 -93.68 -8.06 -3.88
CA LEU A 70 -93.07 -6.87 -4.49
C LEU A 70 -92.47 -5.94 -3.43
N VAL A 71 -93.20 -5.71 -2.34
CA VAL A 71 -92.71 -4.89 -1.22
C VAL A 71 -91.51 -5.54 -0.56
N ALA A 72 -91.54 -6.86 -0.32
CA ALA A 72 -90.40 -7.59 0.24
C ALA A 72 -89.16 -7.51 -0.68
N LEU A 73 -89.34 -7.65 -2.00
CA LEU A 73 -88.26 -7.51 -2.98
C LEU A 73 -87.69 -6.08 -3.01
N CYS A 74 -88.53 -5.06 -2.90
CA CYS A 74 -88.10 -3.67 -2.81
C CYS A 74 -87.32 -3.38 -1.51
N VAL A 75 -87.71 -3.98 -0.39
CA VAL A 75 -86.97 -3.82 0.88
C VAL A 75 -85.61 -4.51 0.81
N ILE A 76 -85.54 -5.70 0.21
CA ILE A 76 -84.28 -6.42 0.00
C ILE A 76 -83.35 -5.66 -0.95
N SER A 77 -83.87 -5.13 -2.08
CA SER A 77 -83.06 -4.36 -3.02
C SER A 77 -82.52 -3.06 -2.40
N LEU A 78 -83.33 -2.36 -1.60
CA LEU A 78 -82.87 -1.19 -0.84
C LEU A 78 -81.81 -1.55 0.23
N GLY A 79 -81.94 -2.71 0.89
CA GLY A 79 -80.94 -3.20 1.82
C GLY A 79 -79.59 -3.50 1.15
N VAL A 80 -79.61 -4.16 -0.01
CA VAL A 80 -78.41 -4.45 -0.81
C VAL A 80 -77.77 -3.16 -1.35
N LEU A 81 -78.59 -2.21 -1.85
CA LEU A 81 -78.12 -0.89 -2.28
C LEU A 81 -77.48 -0.10 -1.12
N GLY A 82 -78.09 -0.12 0.07
CA GLY A 82 -77.54 0.54 1.25
C GLY A 82 -76.23 -0.09 1.75
N TYR A 83 -76.11 -1.42 1.69
CA TYR A 83 -74.89 -2.14 2.04
C TYR A 83 -73.75 -1.89 1.02
N GLY A 84 -74.06 -1.95 -0.27
CA GLY A 84 -73.10 -1.64 -1.34
C GLY A 84 -72.62 -0.17 -1.30
N TYR A 85 -73.49 0.77 -0.93
CA TYR A 85 -73.12 2.18 -0.77
C TYR A 85 -72.15 2.38 0.41
N LYS A 86 -72.32 1.63 1.51
CA LYS A 86 -71.36 1.64 2.63
C LYS A 86 -70.01 1.03 2.25
N GLN A 87 -70.01 -0.13 1.59
CA GLN A 87 -68.78 -0.78 1.13
C GLN A 87 -68.01 0.11 0.14
N SER A 88 -68.72 0.80 -0.77
CA SER A 88 -68.11 1.74 -1.73
C SER A 88 -67.46 2.94 -1.04
N LEU A 89 -68.06 3.44 0.05
CA LEU A 89 -67.50 4.52 0.85
C LEU A 89 -66.23 4.08 1.60
N ASP A 90 -66.22 2.87 2.16
CA ASP A 90 -65.06 2.34 2.88
C ASP A 90 -63.91 2.01 1.92
N SER A 91 -64.19 1.39 0.77
CA SER A 91 -63.18 1.21 -0.27
C SER A 91 -62.59 2.55 -0.74
N SER A 92 -63.41 3.60 -0.86
CA SER A 92 -62.92 4.93 -1.24
C SER A 92 -62.03 5.59 -0.18
N ARG A 93 -62.13 5.17 1.09
CA ARG A 93 -61.22 5.60 2.17
C ARG A 93 -59.94 4.79 2.15
N ASP A 94 -60.04 3.48 1.93
CA ASP A 94 -58.89 2.59 1.83
C ASP A 94 -57.99 2.96 0.65
N TRP A 95 -58.56 3.28 -0.51
CA TRP A 95 -57.80 3.76 -1.68
C TRP A 95 -57.10 5.09 -1.41
N LYS A 96 -57.72 6.00 -0.65
CA LYS A 96 -57.07 7.25 -0.24
C LYS A 96 -55.92 6.98 0.71
N ALA A 97 -56.14 6.14 1.73
CA ALA A 97 -55.10 5.77 2.68
C ALA A 97 -53.91 5.10 1.99
N LEU A 98 -54.15 4.21 1.02
CA LEU A 98 -53.11 3.54 0.24
C LEU A 98 -52.37 4.52 -0.71
N ALA A 99 -53.09 5.46 -1.33
CA ALA A 99 -52.49 6.50 -2.16
C ALA A 99 -51.62 7.46 -1.34
N ASP A 100 -52.08 7.85 -0.14
CA ASP A 100 -51.32 8.68 0.78
C ASP A 100 -50.07 7.94 1.28
N SER A 101 -50.18 6.64 1.60
CA SER A 101 -49.03 5.85 2.04
C SER A 101 -47.99 5.65 0.94
N THR A 102 -48.41 5.34 -0.29
CA THR A 102 -47.49 5.20 -1.43
C THR A 102 -46.84 6.53 -1.80
N THR A 103 -47.56 7.65 -1.71
CA THR A 103 -46.98 8.98 -1.92
C THR A 103 -45.91 9.26 -0.87
N THR A 104 -46.18 8.95 0.40
CA THR A 104 -45.22 9.11 1.50
C THR A 104 -43.98 8.23 1.32
N GLU A 105 -44.15 6.98 0.85
CA GLU A 105 -43.05 6.06 0.59
C GLU A 105 -42.17 6.49 -0.61
N LEU A 106 -42.80 7.02 -1.67
CA LEU A 106 -42.09 7.60 -2.81
C LEU A 106 -41.30 8.85 -2.42
N GLU A 107 -41.88 9.73 -1.59
CA GLU A 107 -41.17 10.89 -1.04
C GLU A 107 -39.98 10.44 -0.18
N SER A 108 -40.18 9.46 0.71
CA SER A 108 -39.11 8.87 1.52
C SER A 108 -37.99 8.29 0.64
N SER A 109 -38.34 7.55 -0.42
CA SER A 109 -37.38 6.96 -1.36
C SER A 109 -36.60 8.00 -2.14
N ARG A 110 -37.25 9.11 -2.56
CA ARG A 110 -36.56 10.24 -3.19
C ARG A 110 -35.54 10.88 -2.27
N VAL A 111 -35.93 11.13 -1.01
CA VAL A 111 -35.01 11.68 -0.01
C VAL A 111 -33.84 10.72 0.25
N GLN A 112 -34.06 9.40 0.24
CA GLN A 112 -32.96 8.43 0.35
C GLN A 112 -32.02 8.45 -0.87
N LEU A 113 -32.56 8.55 -2.08
CA LEU A 113 -31.76 8.68 -3.30
C LEU A 113 -30.93 9.96 -3.29
N ASP A 114 -31.51 11.09 -2.87
CA ASP A 114 -30.80 12.37 -2.76
C ASP A 114 -29.66 12.28 -1.75
N ARG A 115 -29.90 11.70 -0.56
CA ARG A 115 -28.86 11.45 0.43
C ARG A 115 -27.77 10.51 -0.10
N THR A 116 -28.16 9.46 -0.82
CA THR A 116 -27.20 8.50 -1.40
C THR A 116 -26.35 9.19 -2.47
N SER A 117 -26.95 10.00 -3.33
CA SER A 117 -26.25 10.80 -4.35
C SER A 117 -25.25 11.78 -3.72
N GLU A 118 -25.66 12.47 -2.65
CA GLU A 118 -24.78 13.36 -1.90
C GLU A 118 -23.59 12.59 -1.29
N THR A 119 -23.84 11.42 -0.69
CA THR A 119 -22.77 10.57 -0.14
C THR A 119 -21.82 10.08 -1.23
N LEU A 120 -22.32 9.67 -2.40
CA LEU A 120 -21.50 9.25 -3.53
C LEU A 120 -20.60 10.38 -4.06
N THR A 121 -21.14 11.60 -4.07
CA THR A 121 -20.39 12.79 -4.48
C THR A 121 -19.28 13.10 -3.48
N LYS A 122 -19.57 13.02 -2.18
CA LYS A 122 -18.57 13.20 -1.12
C LYS A 122 -17.48 12.13 -1.15
N THR A 123 -17.85 10.85 -1.30
CA THR A 123 -16.88 9.76 -1.38
C THR A 123 -16.02 9.86 -2.63
N LYS A 124 -16.59 10.27 -3.77
CA LYS A 124 -15.83 10.54 -4.99
C LYS A 124 -14.81 11.65 -4.78
N SER A 125 -15.21 12.78 -4.17
CA SER A 125 -14.30 13.87 -3.84
C SER A 125 -13.16 13.41 -2.94
N ALA A 126 -13.47 12.65 -1.89
CA ALA A 126 -12.46 12.08 -0.99
C ALA A 126 -11.50 11.12 -1.73
N LEU A 127 -12.02 10.33 -2.67
CA LEU A 127 -11.18 9.44 -3.48
C LEU A 127 -10.25 10.22 -4.41
N ASP A 128 -10.71 11.32 -5.00
CA ASP A 128 -9.87 12.16 -5.84
C ASP A 128 -8.80 12.91 -5.02
N ASP A 129 -9.13 13.34 -3.81
CA ASP A 129 -8.16 13.96 -2.89
C ASP A 129 -7.10 12.96 -2.41
N THR A 130 -7.51 11.73 -2.05
CA THR A 130 -6.56 10.66 -1.68
C THR A 130 -5.66 10.25 -2.85
N ARG A 131 -6.17 10.27 -4.09
CA ARG A 131 -5.34 10.05 -5.29
C ARG A 131 -4.29 11.13 -5.47
N LYS A 132 -4.66 12.41 -5.33
CA LYS A 132 -3.69 13.53 -5.39
C LYS A 132 -2.61 13.39 -4.31
N ALA A 133 -3.01 13.12 -3.06
CA ALA A 133 -2.07 12.91 -1.97
C ALA A 133 -1.12 11.72 -2.23
N LEU A 134 -1.61 10.64 -2.84
CA LEU A 134 -0.80 9.50 -3.24
C LEU A 134 0.21 9.88 -4.33
N ASP A 135 -0.21 10.65 -5.33
CA ASP A 135 0.67 11.09 -6.42
C ASP A 135 1.73 12.08 -5.93
N GLU A 136 1.38 12.99 -5.03
CA GLU A 136 2.33 13.86 -4.33
C GLU A 136 3.34 13.04 -3.52
N THR A 137 2.86 12.04 -2.76
CA THR A 137 3.74 11.16 -1.97
C THR A 137 4.70 10.37 -2.86
N LYS A 138 4.24 9.86 -4.01
CA LYS A 138 5.11 9.20 -5.00
C LYS A 138 6.15 10.16 -5.57
N GLY A 139 5.76 11.41 -5.85
CA GLY A 139 6.66 12.46 -6.30
C GLY A 139 7.78 12.70 -5.28
N ASN A 140 7.40 12.92 -4.02
CA ASN A 140 8.33 13.13 -2.91
C ASN A 140 9.26 11.91 -2.72
N LEU A 141 8.73 10.69 -2.81
CA LEU A 141 9.53 9.48 -2.65
C LEU A 141 10.57 9.35 -3.77
N LYS A 142 10.21 9.69 -5.00
CA LYS A 142 11.13 9.71 -6.15
C LYS A 142 12.24 10.75 -5.96
N GLU A 143 11.88 11.93 -5.46
CA GLU A 143 12.86 12.98 -5.16
C GLU A 143 13.86 12.53 -4.07
N VAL A 144 13.35 12.00 -2.95
CA VAL A 144 14.19 11.47 -1.87
C VAL A 144 15.09 10.34 -2.35
N ALA A 145 14.59 9.43 -3.18
CA ALA A 145 15.41 8.38 -3.78
C ALA A 145 16.52 8.95 -4.68
N GLY A 146 16.25 10.03 -5.42
CA GLY A 146 17.25 10.77 -6.19
C GLY A 146 18.33 11.38 -5.28
N GLN A 147 17.93 12.11 -4.25
CA GLN A 147 18.85 12.72 -3.29
C GLN A 147 19.72 11.67 -2.57
N TYR A 148 19.16 10.51 -2.24
CA TYR A 148 19.90 9.40 -1.62
C TYR A 148 20.98 8.83 -2.55
N ASN A 149 20.66 8.66 -3.85
CA ASN A 149 21.63 8.19 -4.84
C ASN A 149 22.77 9.21 -5.03
N ASP A 150 22.43 10.50 -5.13
CA ASP A 150 23.44 11.57 -5.25
C ASP A 150 24.35 11.63 -4.02
N ALA A 151 23.78 11.50 -2.81
CA ALA A 151 24.55 11.45 -1.57
C ALA A 151 25.46 10.21 -1.53
N SER A 152 24.96 9.05 -1.95
CA SER A 152 25.74 7.82 -2.02
C SER A 152 26.92 7.94 -2.98
N GLU A 153 26.71 8.56 -4.14
CA GLU A 153 27.77 8.79 -5.12
C GLU A 153 28.83 9.77 -4.60
N ARG A 154 28.41 10.85 -3.94
CA ARG A 154 29.33 11.76 -3.25
C ARG A 154 30.15 11.04 -2.20
N ILE A 155 29.54 10.18 -1.37
CA ILE A 155 30.28 9.39 -0.36
C ILE A 155 31.35 8.51 -1.02
N ARG A 156 31.03 7.85 -2.14
CA ARG A 156 32.02 7.06 -2.89
C ARG A 156 33.16 7.91 -3.44
N GLN A 157 32.85 9.08 -3.98
CA GLN A 157 33.85 10.03 -4.47
C GLN A 157 34.78 10.49 -3.34
N LEU A 158 34.22 10.90 -2.20
CA LEU A 158 34.97 11.28 -1.00
C LEU A 158 35.82 10.13 -0.47
N ALA A 159 35.32 8.89 -0.50
CA ALA A 159 36.10 7.72 -0.10
C ALA A 159 37.29 7.47 -1.05
N SER A 160 37.09 7.63 -2.36
CA SER A 160 38.16 7.53 -3.35
C SER A 160 39.21 8.62 -3.17
N GLU A 161 38.78 9.86 -2.92
CA GLU A 161 39.68 10.98 -2.65
C GLU A 161 40.47 10.75 -1.36
N LYS A 162 39.81 10.27 -0.30
CA LYS A 162 40.48 9.92 0.96
C LYS A 162 41.50 8.80 0.78
N ALA A 163 41.20 7.79 -0.04
CA ALA A 163 42.16 6.74 -0.38
C ALA A 163 43.40 7.32 -1.10
N LYS A 164 43.20 8.18 -2.10
CA LYS A 164 44.31 8.86 -2.80
C LYS A 164 45.16 9.71 -1.87
N VAL A 165 44.54 10.45 -0.95
CA VAL A 165 45.27 11.23 0.06
C VAL A 165 46.04 10.31 1.00
N GLY A 166 45.46 9.17 1.38
CA GLY A 166 46.14 8.13 2.16
C GLY A 166 47.37 7.57 1.44
N ASP A 167 47.24 7.26 0.15
CA ASP A 167 48.34 6.78 -0.69
C ASP A 167 49.45 7.84 -0.81
N GLN A 168 49.08 9.10 -1.03
CA GLN A 168 50.04 10.22 -1.05
C GLN A 168 50.77 10.39 0.27
N ALA A 169 50.07 10.28 1.41
CA ALA A 169 50.68 10.33 2.73
C ALA A 169 51.66 9.16 2.95
N GLY A 170 51.32 7.95 2.50
CA GLY A 170 52.20 6.78 2.55
C GLY A 170 53.46 6.95 1.69
N MET A 171 53.31 7.49 0.48
CA MET A 171 54.43 7.80 -0.41
C MET A 171 55.35 8.88 0.18
N LEU A 172 54.76 9.93 0.78
CA LEU A 172 55.53 10.97 1.46
C LEU A 172 56.30 10.42 2.67
N SER A 173 55.67 9.55 3.48
CA SER A 173 56.33 8.88 4.61
C SER A 173 57.52 8.04 4.13
N THR A 174 57.36 7.32 3.02
CA THR A 174 58.43 6.52 2.41
C THR A 174 59.57 7.41 1.91
N ALA A 175 59.25 8.54 1.27
CA ALA A 175 60.23 9.51 0.80
C ALA A 175 61.04 10.11 1.96
N VAL A 176 60.37 10.46 3.08
CA VAL A 176 61.03 10.97 4.29
C VAL A 176 61.97 9.93 4.90
N GLU A 177 61.55 8.66 4.96
CA GLU A 177 62.41 7.58 5.48
C GLU A 177 63.65 7.37 4.59
N GLN A 178 63.49 7.35 3.27
CA GLN A 178 64.62 7.23 2.34
C GLN A 178 65.57 8.43 2.41
N ALA A 179 65.03 9.65 2.54
CA ALA A 179 65.84 10.84 2.75
C ALA A 179 66.64 10.79 4.07
N GLY A 180 66.04 10.26 5.14
CA GLY A 180 66.73 10.03 6.42
C GLY A 180 67.90 9.06 6.30
N ARG A 181 67.73 7.94 5.59
CA ARG A 181 68.82 6.98 5.32
C ARG A 181 69.92 7.59 4.47
N LEU A 182 69.57 8.38 3.45
CA LEU A 182 70.56 9.08 2.62
C LEU A 182 71.38 10.07 3.46
N GLN A 183 70.75 10.78 4.39
CA GLN A 183 71.42 11.71 5.29
C GLN A 183 72.41 11.00 6.23
N GLU A 184 72.04 9.84 6.78
CA GLU A 184 72.93 9.03 7.62
C GLU A 184 74.18 8.54 6.85
N GLN A 185 74.00 8.09 5.60
CA GLN A 185 75.11 7.65 4.75
C GLN A 185 76.02 8.79 4.31
N LEU A 186 75.45 9.96 4.00
CA LEU A 186 76.23 11.17 3.68
C LEU A 186 77.06 11.64 4.88
N ASP A 187 76.50 11.58 6.10
CA ASP A 187 77.23 11.94 7.32
C ASP A 187 78.41 10.98 7.59
N ALA A 188 78.22 9.68 7.37
CA ALA A 188 79.29 8.69 7.47
C ALA A 188 80.42 8.93 6.45
N CYS A 189 80.09 9.22 5.19
CA CYS A 189 81.07 9.55 4.15
C CYS A 189 81.84 10.85 4.50
N VAL A 190 81.16 11.91 4.92
CA VAL A 190 81.79 13.18 5.30
C VAL A 190 82.68 13.04 6.54
N THR A 191 82.23 12.28 7.55
CA THR A 191 83.01 12.00 8.75
C THR A 191 84.27 11.21 8.40
N GLY A 192 84.15 10.16 7.59
CA GLY A 192 85.30 9.40 7.12
C GLY A 192 86.29 10.23 6.30
N LEU A 193 85.82 11.16 5.47
CA LEU A 193 86.68 12.11 4.74
C LEU A 193 87.43 13.06 5.69
N ARG A 194 86.81 13.53 6.79
CA ARG A 194 87.50 14.30 7.84
C ARG A 194 88.56 13.49 8.56
N ASP A 195 88.27 12.23 8.87
CA ASP A 195 89.24 11.34 9.50
C ASP A 195 90.44 11.11 8.59
N LEU A 196 90.20 10.90 7.28
CA LEU A 196 91.24 10.78 6.27
C LEU A 196 92.10 12.06 6.18
N GLN A 197 91.47 13.23 6.19
CA GLN A 197 92.19 14.51 6.20
C GLN A 197 93.07 14.65 7.47
N THR A 198 92.54 14.28 8.63
CA THR A 198 93.27 14.30 9.91
C THR A 198 94.48 13.36 9.88
N TYR A 199 94.30 12.18 9.28
CA TYR A 199 95.37 11.20 9.10
C TYR A 199 96.48 11.72 8.18
N LEU A 200 96.10 12.35 7.06
CA LEU A 200 97.05 12.94 6.11
C LEU A 200 97.86 14.10 6.71
N VAL A 201 97.26 14.89 7.62
CA VAL A 201 97.96 15.96 8.33
C VAL A 201 98.98 15.42 9.33
N ASN A 202 98.71 14.25 9.94
CA ASN A 202 99.57 13.63 10.97
C ASN A 202 100.28 12.36 10.45
N ALA A 203 100.62 12.30 9.16
CA ALA A 203 101.09 11.07 8.49
C ALA A 203 102.36 10.43 9.09
N GLY A 204 103.13 11.15 9.91
CA GLY A 204 104.31 10.62 10.59
C GLY A 204 104.00 9.68 11.77
N ASP A 205 102.79 9.74 12.34
CA ASP A 205 102.42 8.99 13.55
C ASP A 205 101.67 7.68 13.25
N TYR A 206 101.50 7.37 11.97
CA TYR A 206 100.49 6.43 11.51
C TYR A 206 101.06 5.46 10.46
N ASP A 207 100.66 4.18 10.52
CA ASP A 207 101.16 3.15 9.62
C ASP A 207 100.35 3.03 8.31
N ALA A 208 100.97 2.45 7.28
CA ALA A 208 100.36 2.35 5.94
C ALA A 208 99.12 1.42 5.89
N ALA A 209 99.01 0.42 6.77
CA ALA A 209 97.88 -0.51 6.78
C ALA A 209 96.62 0.15 7.36
N SER A 210 96.79 0.98 8.40
CA SER A 210 95.69 1.75 8.99
C SER A 210 95.11 2.79 8.01
N LEU A 211 95.95 3.43 7.18
CA LEU A 211 95.50 4.31 6.09
C LEU A 211 94.69 3.55 5.04
N ALA A 212 95.17 2.38 4.61
CA ALA A 212 94.47 1.57 3.61
C ALA A 212 93.08 1.15 4.10
N LYS A 213 92.95 0.81 5.40
CA LYS A 213 91.67 0.47 6.01
C LYS A 213 90.72 1.67 6.08
N LEU A 214 91.22 2.84 6.45
CA LEU A 214 90.42 4.08 6.49
C LEU A 214 89.91 4.47 5.10
N VAL A 215 90.78 4.47 4.09
CA VAL A 215 90.40 4.73 2.69
C VAL A 215 89.34 3.74 2.21
N ALA A 216 89.48 2.45 2.51
CA ALA A 216 88.49 1.44 2.15
C ALA A 216 87.14 1.69 2.83
N GLN A 217 87.13 2.12 4.10
CA GLN A 217 85.92 2.42 4.85
C GLN A 217 85.21 3.68 4.32
N VAL A 218 85.97 4.73 3.97
CA VAL A 218 85.44 5.95 3.33
C VAL A 218 84.83 5.63 1.98
N ASN A 219 85.57 4.94 1.10
CA ASN A 219 85.08 4.60 -0.23
C ASN A 219 83.82 3.74 -0.15
N SER A 220 83.80 2.74 0.75
CA SER A 220 82.61 1.92 0.96
C SER A 220 81.39 2.73 1.40
N GLY A 221 81.56 3.69 2.32
CA GLY A 221 80.45 4.55 2.75
C GLY A 221 79.97 5.50 1.67
N CYS A 222 80.89 6.09 0.90
CA CYS A 222 80.56 7.01 -0.18
C CYS A 222 79.92 6.30 -1.39
N ASP A 223 80.37 5.08 -1.73
CA ASP A 223 79.77 4.25 -2.77
C ASP A 223 78.34 3.83 -2.40
N GLU A 224 78.12 3.45 -1.13
CA GLU A 224 76.78 3.14 -0.61
C GLU A 224 75.87 4.37 -0.66
N ALA A 225 76.34 5.54 -0.21
CA ALA A 225 75.58 6.79 -0.30
C ALA A 225 75.20 7.14 -1.75
N GLN A 226 76.13 6.94 -2.70
CA GLN A 226 75.88 7.21 -4.11
C GLN A 226 74.87 6.21 -4.72
N SER A 227 74.97 4.93 -4.35
CA SER A 227 74.01 3.89 -4.69
C SER A 227 72.60 4.25 -4.22
N GLN A 228 72.44 4.57 -2.92
CA GLN A 228 71.16 4.94 -2.32
C GLN A 228 70.58 6.21 -2.93
N SER A 229 71.42 7.22 -3.22
CA SER A 229 70.98 8.43 -3.90
C SER A 229 70.45 8.15 -5.31
N LYS A 230 71.07 7.24 -6.07
CA LYS A 230 70.58 6.87 -7.41
C LYS A 230 69.26 6.11 -7.31
N ALA A 231 69.18 5.15 -6.39
CA ALA A 231 67.95 4.39 -6.14
C ALA A 231 66.78 5.32 -5.76
N PHE A 232 67.02 6.31 -4.89
CA PHE A 232 66.00 7.30 -4.54
C PHE A 232 65.60 8.18 -5.73
N GLN A 233 66.55 8.64 -6.55
CA GLN A 233 66.24 9.42 -7.75
C GLN A 233 65.47 8.61 -8.80
N GLU A 234 65.75 7.32 -8.95
CA GLU A 234 64.99 6.42 -9.82
C GLU A 234 63.58 6.18 -9.28
N TRP A 235 63.45 5.99 -7.97
CA TRP A 235 62.14 5.87 -7.30
C TRP A 235 61.27 7.12 -7.52
N LEU A 236 61.85 8.33 -7.39
CA LEU A 236 61.15 9.59 -7.66
C LEU A 236 60.71 9.76 -9.12
N LYS A 237 61.42 9.16 -10.08
CA LYS A 237 61.07 9.20 -11.51
C LYS A 237 60.03 8.15 -11.91
N GLY A 238 59.90 7.09 -11.11
CA GLY A 238 58.93 6.01 -11.32
C GLY A 238 57.55 6.27 -10.67
N GLN A 239 57.44 7.36 -9.90
CA GLN A 239 56.20 7.94 -9.37
C GLN A 239 55.51 8.81 -10.42
#